data_AF-A0A497NKS3-F1
#
_entry.id   AF-A0A497NKS3-F1
#
_cell.length_a   1.000
_cell.length_b   1.000
_cell.length_c   1.000
_cell.angle_alpha   90.00
_cell.angle_beta   90.00
_cell.angle_gamma   90.00
#
_symmetry.space_group_name_H-M   'P 1'
#
loop_
_entity.id
_entity.type
_entity.pdbx_description
1 polymer ?
#
loop_
_entity_poly.entity_id
_entity_poly.type
_entity_poly.pdbx_seq_one_letter_code
_entity_poly.pdbx_strand_id
1 'polypeptide(L)'
;MDEELKELLKLCLVIIERDYAPCGLKHDVKKRIIKLYEQWKKAKVEAEKERRTIGGYKLIFSDFLRAVNLAQELAKRYKKSKCHYLRKWLMLPPNTRGGLGVWSKSMQH
;
A
#
# COMPACT_ATOMS: atom_id res chain seq x y z
N MET A 1 9.44 7.20 15.49
CA MET A 1 8.91 6.61 14.24
C MET A 1 10.03 6.61 13.23
N ASP A 2 10.28 5.46 12.61
CA ASP A 2 11.31 5.22 11.59
C ASP A 2 11.21 6.25 10.44
N GLU A 3 12.34 6.81 9.97
CA GLU A 3 12.34 7.86 8.93
C GLU A 3 11.83 7.33 7.58
N GLU A 4 12.14 6.08 7.23
CA GLU A 4 11.63 5.44 6.00
C GLU A 4 10.09 5.33 6.05
N LEU A 5 9.55 5.00 7.23
CA LEU A 5 8.10 4.95 7.45
C LEU A 5 7.46 6.34 7.40
N LYS A 6 8.11 7.37 7.96
CA LYS A 6 7.62 8.75 7.88
C LYS A 6 7.50 9.22 6.44
N GLU A 7 8.54 8.97 5.63
CA GLU A 7 8.55 9.30 4.20
C GLU A 7 7.44 8.57 3.46
N LEU A 8 7.33 7.25 3.65
CA LEU A 8 6.32 6.40 3.02
C LEU A 8 4.90 6.88 3.36
N LEU A 9 4.64 7.20 4.63
CA LEU A 9 3.36 7.74 5.08
C LEU A 9 3.08 9.10 4.47
N LYS A 10 4.06 10.01 4.45
CA LYS A 10 3.90 11.34 3.86
C LYS A 10 3.46 11.23 2.40
N LEU A 11 4.14 10.41 1.61
CA LEU A 11 3.82 10.21 0.20
C LEU A 11 2.40 9.65 -0.01
N CYS A 12 2.03 8.61 0.75
CA CYS A 12 0.71 8.00 0.62
C CYS A 12 -0.41 8.95 1.07
N LEU A 13 -0.21 9.67 2.18
CA LEU A 13 -1.24 10.52 2.77
C LEU A 13 -1.49 11.78 1.94
N VAL A 14 -0.49 12.35 1.28
CA VAL A 14 -0.68 13.48 0.34
C VAL A 14 -1.66 13.11 -0.77
N ILE A 15 -1.56 11.90 -1.34
CA ILE A 15 -2.49 11.44 -2.38
C ILE A 15 -3.89 11.25 -1.81
N ILE A 16 -4.00 10.70 -0.60
CA ILE A 16 -5.30 10.53 0.05
C ILE A 16 -5.95 11.87 0.35
N GLU A 17 -5.21 12.85 0.86
CA GLU A 17 -5.72 14.18 1.16
C GLU A 17 -6.14 14.91 -0.12
N ARG A 18 -5.34 14.84 -1.18
CA ARG A 18 -5.66 15.51 -2.44
C ARG A 18 -6.85 14.87 -3.18
N ASP A 19 -6.82 13.55 -3.32
CA ASP A 19 -7.70 12.85 -4.28
C ASP A 19 -8.82 12.06 -3.60
N TYR A 20 -8.69 11.75 -2.30
CA TYR A 20 -9.61 10.87 -1.55
C TYR A 20 -10.07 11.47 -0.21
N ALA A 21 -9.89 12.77 0.03
CA ALA A 21 -10.38 13.45 1.24
C ALA A 21 -11.85 13.12 1.58
N PRO A 22 -12.81 13.19 0.64
CA PRO A 22 -14.22 12.88 0.95
C PRO A 22 -14.47 11.40 1.27
N CYS A 23 -13.50 10.51 0.99
CA CYS A 23 -13.65 9.08 1.24
C CYS A 23 -13.38 8.68 2.70
N GLY A 24 -12.80 9.56 3.52
CA GLY A 24 -12.48 9.27 4.93
C GLY A 24 -11.45 8.15 5.13
N LEU A 25 -10.60 7.86 4.14
CA LEU A 25 -9.69 6.70 4.15
C LEU A 25 -8.34 6.95 4.82
N LYS A 26 -8.09 8.17 5.32
CA LYS A 26 -6.79 8.59 5.86
C LYS A 26 -6.28 7.64 6.94
N HIS A 27 -7.14 7.27 7.90
CA HIS A 27 -6.78 6.36 8.98
C HIS A 27 -6.52 4.94 8.49
N ASP A 28 -7.38 4.40 7.62
CA ASP A 28 -7.25 3.04 7.06
C ASP A 28 -5.96 2.88 6.26
N VAL A 29 -5.63 3.88 5.43
CA VAL A 29 -4.39 3.91 4.65
C VAL A 29 -3.19 3.96 5.58
N LYS A 30 -3.18 4.86 6.57
CA LYS A 30 -2.09 4.94 7.55
C LYS A 30 -1.86 3.59 8.24
N LYS A 31 -2.92 2.97 8.77
CA LYS A 31 -2.85 1.67 9.45
C LYS A 31 -2.32 0.58 8.52
N ARG A 32 -2.77 0.57 7.26
CA ARG A 32 -2.36 -0.41 6.26
C ARG A 32 -0.89 -0.27 5.88
N ILE A 33 -0.43 0.96 5.62
CA ILE A 33 0.97 1.24 5.26
C ILE A 33 1.92 0.88 6.40
N ILE A 34 1.57 1.22 7.66
CA ILE A 34 2.34 0.81 8.84
C ILE A 34 2.47 -0.72 8.89
N LYS A 35 1.35 -1.45 8.73
CA LYS A 35 1.36 -2.92 8.74
C LYS A 35 2.24 -3.51 7.64
N LEU A 36 2.22 -2.94 6.43
CA LEU A 36 3.06 -3.41 5.32
C LEU A 36 4.53 -3.14 5.58
N TYR A 37 4.86 -1.98 6.14
CA TYR A 37 6.23 -1.62 6.49
C TYR A 37 6.80 -2.53 7.59
N GLU A 38 6.02 -2.83 8.63
CA GLU A 38 6.40 -3.79 9.67
C GLU A 38 6.66 -5.20 9.10
N GLN A 39 5.81 -5.64 8.15
CA GLN A 39 6.00 -6.92 7.46
C GLN A 39 7.26 -6.91 6.60
N TRP A 40 7.55 -5.81 5.91
CA TRP A 40 8.78 -5.64 5.16
C TRP A 40 10.01 -5.67 6.07
N LYS A 41 9.99 -4.99 7.22
CA LYS A 41 11.11 -5.03 8.19
C LYS A 41 11.41 -6.45 8.67
N LYS A 42 10.36 -7.22 8.99
CA LYS A 42 10.52 -8.63 9.38
C LYS A 42 11.12 -9.45 8.25
N ALA A 43 10.64 -9.29 7.02
CA ALA A 43 11.18 -9.97 5.85
C ALA A 43 12.65 -9.60 5.58
N LYS A 44 13.02 -8.33 5.76
CA LYS A 44 14.41 -7.85 5.60
C LYS A 44 15.35 -8.55 6.57
N VAL A 45 14.98 -8.61 7.85
CA VAL A 45 15.79 -9.29 8.89
C VAL A 45 15.97 -10.77 8.59
N GLU A 46 14.90 -11.47 8.16
CA GLU A 46 15.03 -12.89 7.81
C GLU A 46 15.88 -13.11 6.55
N ALA A 47 15.72 -12.27 5.52
CA ALA A 47 16.53 -12.35 4.31
C ALA A 47 18.02 -12.10 4.60
N GLU A 48 18.35 -11.13 5.46
CA GLU A 48 19.72 -10.86 5.89
C GLU A 48 20.36 -12.08 6.58
N LYS A 49 19.62 -12.80 7.44
CA LYS A 49 20.09 -14.06 8.06
C LYS A 49 20.36 -15.15 7.02
N GLU A 50 19.53 -15.21 5.98
CA GLU A 50 19.63 -16.19 4.91
C GLU A 50 20.59 -15.76 3.78
N ARG A 51 21.31 -14.63 3.94
CA ARG A 51 22.17 -14.00 2.92
C ARG A 51 21.46 -13.76 1.58
N ARG A 52 20.15 -13.48 1.65
CA ARG A 52 19.33 -13.07 0.51
C ARG A 52 19.05 -11.57 0.57
N THR A 53 18.72 -11.01 -0.58
CA THR A 53 18.21 -9.64 -0.68
C THR A 53 16.70 -9.65 -0.81
N ILE A 54 16.04 -8.54 -0.43
CA ILE A 54 14.65 -8.30 -0.78
C ILE A 54 14.52 -6.90 -1.38
N GLY A 55 13.44 -6.68 -2.14
CA GLY A 55 13.12 -5.35 -2.65
C GLY A 55 12.93 -4.29 -1.55
N GLY A 56 13.19 -3.02 -1.87
CA GLY A 56 13.13 -1.92 -0.91
C GLY A 56 11.71 -1.53 -0.47
N TYR A 57 11.60 -0.81 0.66
CA TYR A 57 10.32 -0.37 1.24
C TYR A 57 9.47 0.48 0.28
N LYS A 58 10.09 1.17 -0.68
CA LYS A 58 9.42 1.97 -1.73
C LYS A 58 8.49 1.16 -2.64
N LEU A 59 8.63 -0.16 -2.66
CA LEU A 59 7.67 -1.05 -3.34
C LEU A 59 6.27 -0.96 -2.73
N ILE A 60 6.15 -0.65 -1.43
CA ILE A 60 4.86 -0.43 -0.78
C ILE A 60 4.15 0.80 -1.37
N PHE A 61 4.90 1.89 -1.62
CA PHE A 61 4.36 3.09 -2.26
C PHE A 61 3.96 2.84 -3.72
N SER A 62 4.78 2.08 -4.45
CA SER A 62 4.47 1.69 -5.83
C SER A 62 3.17 0.88 -5.92
N ASP A 63 2.98 -0.08 -5.01
CA ASP A 63 1.73 -0.86 -4.93
C ASP A 63 0.54 0.02 -4.52
N PHE A 64 0.74 0.99 -3.63
CA PHE A 64 -0.28 1.99 -3.28
C PHE A 64 -0.69 2.84 -4.48
N LEU A 65 0.25 3.36 -5.27
CA LEU A 65 -0.04 4.10 -6.50
C LEU A 65 -0.81 3.25 -7.52
N ARG A 66 -0.40 2.00 -7.71
CA ARG A 66 -1.11 1.04 -8.56
C ARG A 66 -2.56 0.86 -8.10
N ALA A 67 -2.78 0.72 -6.79
CA ALA A 67 -4.13 0.62 -6.22
C ALA A 67 -4.93 1.92 -6.45
N VAL A 68 -4.34 3.10 -6.28
CA VAL A 68 -5.01 4.37 -6.57
C VAL A 68 -5.43 4.46 -8.04
N ASN A 69 -4.52 4.16 -8.97
CA ASN A 69 -4.79 4.21 -10.41
C ASN A 69 -5.90 3.24 -10.80
N LEU A 70 -5.82 1.99 -10.32
CA LEU A 70 -6.84 0.98 -10.60
C LEU A 70 -8.22 1.38 -10.03
N ALA A 71 -8.27 2.05 -8.86
CA ALA A 71 -9.53 2.52 -8.29
C ALA A 71 -10.17 3.59 -9.19
N GLN A 72 -9.37 4.46 -9.80
CA GLN A 72 -9.84 5.49 -10.73
C GLN A 72 -10.33 4.86 -12.04
N GLU A 73 -9.59 3.92 -12.62
CA GLU A 73 -9.98 3.22 -13.84
C GLU A 73 -11.29 2.43 -13.67
N LEU A 74 -11.41 1.67 -12.58
CA LEU A 74 -12.62 0.92 -12.28
C LEU A 74 -13.82 1.86 -12.01
N ALA A 75 -13.59 3.00 -11.38
CA ALA A 75 -14.64 4.00 -11.19
C ALA A 75 -15.18 4.52 -12.52
N LYS A 76 -14.29 4.82 -13.48
CA LYS A 76 -14.67 5.23 -14.84
C LYS A 76 -15.44 4.12 -15.56
N ARG A 77 -14.98 2.87 -15.47
CA ARG A 77 -15.56 1.73 -16.19
C ARG A 77 -16.92 1.29 -15.66
N TYR A 78 -17.11 1.28 -14.34
CA TYR A 78 -18.25 0.62 -13.70
C TYR A 78 -19.20 1.59 -12.97
N LYS A 79 -19.01 2.91 -13.14
CA LYS A 79 -19.84 3.98 -12.56
C LYS A 79 -19.99 3.90 -11.02
N LYS A 80 -19.06 3.24 -10.33
CA LYS A 80 -18.97 3.25 -8.86
C LYS A 80 -17.91 4.26 -8.40
N SER A 81 -18.03 4.75 -7.17
CA SER A 81 -17.05 5.69 -6.62
C SER A 81 -15.65 5.07 -6.50
N LYS A 82 -14.59 5.83 -6.84
CA LYS A 82 -13.19 5.45 -6.60
C LYS A 82 -12.92 5.12 -5.12
N CYS A 83 -13.65 5.74 -4.19
CA CYS A 83 -13.59 5.43 -2.76
C CYS A 83 -13.95 3.97 -2.46
N HIS A 84 -14.96 3.44 -3.16
CA HIS A 84 -15.43 2.06 -2.97
C HIS A 84 -14.33 1.05 -3.30
N TYR A 85 -13.65 1.24 -4.43
CA TYR A 85 -12.59 0.34 -4.88
C TYR A 85 -11.36 0.39 -3.97
N LEU A 86 -10.90 1.60 -3.62
CA LEU A 86 -9.73 1.74 -2.75
C LEU A 86 -10.02 1.16 -1.35
N ARG A 87 -11.19 1.43 -0.76
CA ARG A 87 -11.60 0.86 0.52
C ARG A 87 -11.62 -0.68 0.48
N LYS A 88 -12.19 -1.26 -0.58
CA LYS A 88 -12.23 -2.71 -0.76
C LYS A 88 -10.82 -3.31 -0.68
N TRP A 89 -9.84 -2.73 -1.37
CA TRP A 89 -8.47 -3.26 -1.37
C TRP A 89 -7.70 -3.02 -0.08
N LEU A 90 -8.00 -1.95 0.65
CA LEU A 90 -7.47 -1.73 2.01
C LEU A 90 -7.94 -2.80 2.99
N MET A 91 -9.17 -3.28 2.82
CA MET A 91 -9.78 -4.32 3.67
C MET A 91 -9.31 -5.74 3.34
N LEU A 92 -8.98 -6.03 2.07
CA LEU A 92 -8.46 -7.35 1.71
C LEU A 92 -7.16 -7.65 2.46
N PRO A 93 -6.83 -8.91 2.78
CA PRO A 93 -5.51 -9.26 3.27
C PRO A 93 -4.38 -8.88 2.28
N PRO A 94 -3.16 -8.57 2.76
CA PRO A 94 -2.04 -8.19 1.89
C PRO A 94 -1.59 -9.26 0.89
N ASN A 95 -2.02 -10.51 1.04
CA ASN A 95 -1.70 -11.64 0.17
C ASN A 95 -2.87 -12.03 -0.75
N THR A 96 -4.04 -11.41 -0.61
CA THR A 96 -5.20 -11.71 -1.45
C THR A 96 -5.12 -10.91 -2.74
N ARG A 97 -5.18 -11.58 -3.91
CA ARG A 97 -5.13 -10.95 -5.23
C ARG A 97 -6.00 -9.69 -5.29
N GLY A 98 -5.38 -8.56 -5.64
CA GLY A 98 -6.01 -7.24 -5.69
C GLY A 98 -5.90 -6.42 -4.40
N GLY A 99 -5.57 -7.01 -3.26
CA GLY A 99 -5.34 -6.28 -2.01
C GLY A 99 -4.11 -5.38 -2.03
N LEU A 100 -4.11 -4.35 -1.19
CA LEU A 100 -2.95 -3.46 -1.03
C LEU A 100 -1.84 -4.19 -0.27
N GLY A 101 -0.68 -4.42 -0.89
CA GLY A 101 0.46 -5.13 -0.33
C GLY A 101 0.85 -6.41 -1.08
N VAL A 102 -0.01 -6.88 -1.99
CA VAL A 102 0.22 -8.12 -2.76
C VAL A 102 1.47 -8.02 -3.60
N TRP A 103 1.63 -6.89 -4.29
CA TRP A 103 2.71 -6.69 -5.23
C TRP A 103 4.01 -6.35 -4.52
N SER A 104 3.95 -5.56 -3.45
CA SER A 104 5.13 -5.27 -2.63
C SER A 104 5.71 -6.52 -1.95
N LYS A 105 4.89 -7.56 -1.77
CA LYS A 105 5.35 -8.85 -1.25
C LYS A 105 5.83 -9.80 -2.35
N SER A 106 5.15 -9.84 -3.49
CA SER A 106 5.56 -10.71 -4.60
C SER A 106 6.86 -10.26 -5.26
N MET A 107 7.26 -9.00 -5.12
CA MET A 107 8.53 -8.47 -5.66
C MET A 107 9.72 -8.60 -4.69
N GLN A 108 9.59 -9.41 -3.63
CA GLN A 108 10.70 -9.77 -2.74
C GLN A 108 11.42 -10.99 -3.33
N HIS A 109 12.26 -10.77 -4.34
CA HIS A 109 13.11 -11.79 -4.96
C HIS A 109 14.58 -11.49 -4.68
#